data_AF-A0A1I5TZ77-F1
#
_entry.id   AF-A0A1I5TZ77-F1
#
_cell.length_a   1.000
_cell.length_b   1.000
_cell.length_c   1.000
_cell.angle_alpha   90.00
_cell.angle_beta   90.00
_cell.angle_gamma   90.00
#
_symmetry.space_group_name_H-M   'P 1'
#
loop_
_entity.id
_entity.type
_entity.pdbx_description
1 polymer ?
#
loop_
_entity_poly.entity_id
_entity_poly.type
_entity_poly.pdbx_seq_one_letter_code
_entity_poly.pdbx_strand_id
1 'polypeptide(L)'
;MAQEGFKPRKIAFITVKAGEFERNKTPLSCIIDGVTLNEEETLILNELNGSKRTEIPVQIESRNPLKVWWILDRKLNPNQMQTFELAVGRETVAFREVLIDKDDKAIRLKVFNRKVLQYNYATIPAPEGQSELYARGGFIHPVWAPDGEVLTAIQPKDHFHHLGIWNPWTLAEFEGRTVDFWNLKDGKGTVKFAGFDSLTIGTVYGGFKALQKHIDLKAPEGEKTAINEQFKIRVFNIGEAESGPWLWEINSTMQCASESPVLLKEYRYGGLGYRATQKWNTANSEILTSEGKKREDSDGTRGKWCLISGPTEKARAGMLFVGHPGNYNAPEPMRVWPPDANGGKENVFFNFCPVKDRDWLLEPHKSYTLKYRVMVFEGKPDTVKAEQIWQDFANPPEVMVRVL
;
A
#
# COMPACT_ATOMS: atom_id res chain seq x y z
N MET A 1 27.72 36.55 -18.83
CA MET A 1 28.28 36.16 -17.52
C MET A 1 28.09 34.67 -17.39
N ALA A 2 29.17 33.90 -17.45
CA ALA A 2 29.13 32.46 -17.26
C ALA A 2 28.61 32.17 -15.85
N GLN A 3 27.59 31.31 -15.71
CA GLN A 3 27.20 30.78 -14.41
C GLN A 3 28.42 30.05 -13.85
N GLU A 4 29.05 30.59 -12.81
CA GLU A 4 29.99 29.83 -12.00
C GLU A 4 29.28 28.53 -11.59
N GLY A 5 29.81 27.39 -12.04
CA GLY A 5 29.18 26.10 -11.82
C GLY A 5 29.03 25.84 -10.33
N PHE A 6 27.79 25.78 -9.86
CA PHE A 6 27.47 25.41 -8.48
C PHE A 6 28.13 24.06 -8.18
N LYS A 7 29.20 24.06 -7.37
CA LYS A 7 29.85 22.82 -6.94
C LYS A 7 28.98 22.18 -5.85
N PRO A 8 28.55 20.92 -6.01
CA PRO A 8 27.75 20.26 -4.99
C PRO A 8 28.46 20.26 -3.63
N ARG A 9 27.73 20.66 -2.58
CA ARG A 9 28.21 20.67 -1.20
C ARG A 9 27.86 19.34 -0.55
N LYS A 10 28.87 18.49 -0.31
CA LYS A 10 28.67 17.20 0.37
C LYS A 10 28.18 17.44 1.79
N ILE A 11 27.20 16.64 2.23
CA ILE A 11 26.59 16.78 3.56
C ILE A 11 26.60 15.48 4.36
N ALA A 12 26.61 14.31 3.71
CA ALA A 12 26.67 13.03 4.42
C ALA A 12 27.21 11.90 3.55
N PHE A 13 27.74 10.87 4.23
CA PHE A 13 27.86 9.52 3.68
C PHE A 13 26.80 8.62 4.31
N ILE A 14 26.13 7.84 3.48
CA ILE A 14 25.10 6.88 3.90
C ILE A 14 25.61 5.49 3.58
N THR A 15 25.71 4.60 4.57
CA THR A 15 26.09 3.20 4.35
C THR A 15 24.90 2.30 4.66
N VAL A 16 24.49 1.53 3.67
CA VAL A 16 23.43 0.52 3.76
C VAL A 16 24.09 -0.83 3.94
N LYS A 17 23.71 -1.57 4.99
CA LYS A 17 24.11 -2.97 5.20
C LYS A 17 22.94 -3.88 4.86
N ALA A 18 23.19 -4.90 4.02
CA ALA A 18 22.16 -5.88 3.65
C ALA A 18 21.62 -6.66 4.86
N GLY A 19 22.45 -6.87 5.89
CA GLY A 19 22.14 -7.75 7.00
C GLY A 19 22.12 -9.21 6.55
N GLU A 20 21.26 -10.04 7.15
CA GLU A 20 21.21 -11.49 6.88
C GLU A 20 20.51 -11.87 5.57
N PHE A 21 19.83 -10.91 4.93
CA PHE A 21 19.00 -11.15 3.75
C PHE A 21 19.55 -10.47 2.51
N GLU A 22 19.34 -11.12 1.36
CA GLU A 22 19.60 -10.52 0.06
C GLU A 22 18.65 -9.35 -0.20
N ARG A 23 19.20 -8.22 -0.64
CA ARG A 23 18.44 -6.99 -0.96
C ARG A 23 18.50 -6.71 -2.45
N ASN A 24 17.38 -6.32 -3.03
CA ASN A 24 17.32 -5.95 -4.45
C ASN A 24 16.07 -5.11 -4.75
N LYS A 25 16.25 -3.95 -5.39
CA LYS A 25 15.17 -2.98 -5.69
C LYS A 25 14.42 -2.54 -4.43
N THR A 26 15.15 -2.39 -3.33
CA THR A 26 14.59 -2.16 -2.00
C THR A 26 14.38 -0.65 -1.76
N PRO A 27 13.16 -0.17 -1.46
CA PRO A 27 12.96 1.21 -1.01
C PRO A 27 13.63 1.45 0.35
N LEU A 28 14.43 2.50 0.45
CA LEU A 28 15.17 2.88 1.64
C LEU A 28 14.88 4.31 2.04
N SER A 29 14.98 4.58 3.34
CA SER A 29 14.92 5.93 3.87
C SER A 29 15.81 6.08 5.09
N CYS A 30 16.28 7.30 5.33
CA CYS A 30 16.93 7.65 6.58
C CYS A 30 16.69 9.11 6.95
N ILE A 31 16.90 9.42 8.22
CA ILE A 31 16.96 10.78 8.73
C ILE A 31 18.44 11.22 8.70
N ILE A 32 18.67 12.44 8.24
CA ILE A 32 19.98 13.10 8.24
C ILE A 32 19.96 14.18 9.32
N ASP A 33 20.33 13.79 10.54
CA ASP A 33 20.33 14.70 11.69
C ASP A 33 21.38 15.81 11.55
N GLY A 34 21.10 16.99 12.10
CA GLY A 34 22.06 18.11 12.10
C GLY A 34 22.27 18.81 10.75
N VAL A 35 21.52 18.43 9.71
CA VAL A 35 21.51 19.14 8.42
C VAL A 35 20.19 19.87 8.23
N THR A 36 20.27 21.19 7.97
CA THR A 36 19.14 22.02 7.58
C THR A 36 19.28 22.43 6.12
N LEU A 37 18.19 22.30 5.36
CA LEU A 37 18.10 22.76 3.99
C LEU A 37 17.13 23.94 3.90
N ASN A 38 17.44 24.94 3.09
CA ASN A 38 16.45 25.94 2.69
C ASN A 38 15.45 25.34 1.69
N GLU A 39 14.38 26.08 1.37
CA GLU A 39 13.29 25.58 0.53
C GLU A 39 13.71 25.27 -0.92
N GLU A 40 14.70 25.99 -1.44
CA GLU A 40 15.20 25.89 -2.81
C GLU A 40 16.31 24.83 -2.98
N GLU A 41 16.97 24.44 -1.88
CA GLU A 41 18.03 23.45 -1.90
C GLU A 41 17.49 22.06 -2.24
N THR A 42 18.03 21.50 -3.32
CA THR A 42 17.82 20.12 -3.77
C THR A 42 18.99 19.23 -3.36
N LEU A 43 18.81 17.91 -3.49
CA LEU A 43 19.81 16.92 -3.13
C LEU A 43 20.26 16.13 -4.35
N ILE A 44 21.52 15.69 -4.32
CA ILE A 44 22.09 14.70 -5.21
C ILE A 44 22.53 13.53 -4.34
N LEU A 45 22.18 12.32 -4.76
CA LEU A 45 22.68 11.09 -4.15
C LEU A 45 23.52 10.34 -5.17
N ASN A 46 24.76 10.04 -4.81
CA ASN A 46 25.65 9.26 -5.65
C ASN A 46 25.91 7.89 -5.01
N GLU A 47 25.63 6.82 -5.74
CA GLU A 47 26.14 5.50 -5.41
C GLU A 47 27.65 5.44 -5.66
N LEU A 48 28.41 4.94 -4.67
CA LEU A 48 29.87 4.86 -4.73
C LEU A 48 30.33 3.44 -5.10
N ASN A 49 31.13 3.33 -6.16
CA ASN A 49 31.80 2.09 -6.57
C ASN A 49 33.29 2.37 -6.77
N GLY A 50 34.08 2.27 -5.69
CA GLY A 50 35.47 2.72 -5.68
C GLY A 50 35.55 4.24 -5.90
N SER A 51 36.24 4.68 -6.96
CA SER A 51 36.31 6.10 -7.34
C SER A 51 35.11 6.56 -8.19
N LYS A 52 34.33 5.64 -8.76
CA LYS A 52 33.17 5.95 -9.60
C LYS A 52 31.99 6.41 -8.74
N ARG A 53 31.38 7.52 -9.17
CA ARG A 53 30.11 8.05 -8.65
C ARG A 53 29.04 7.88 -9.71
N THR A 54 27.94 7.25 -9.35
CA THR A 54 26.75 7.13 -10.20
C THR A 54 25.61 7.89 -9.53
N GLU A 55 25.12 8.95 -10.15
CA GLU A 55 23.95 9.68 -9.64
C GLU A 55 22.71 8.78 -9.70
N ILE A 56 21.95 8.74 -8.62
CA ILE A 56 20.70 7.97 -8.50
C ILE A 56 19.57 8.86 -7.96
N PRO A 57 18.29 8.52 -8.20
CA PRO A 57 17.17 9.27 -7.66
C PRO A 57 17.22 9.36 -6.13
N VAL A 58 16.98 10.57 -5.61
CA VAL A 58 16.75 10.82 -4.18
C VAL A 58 15.58 11.77 -4.01
N GLN A 59 14.78 11.54 -2.97
CA GLN A 59 13.58 12.34 -2.73
C GLN A 59 13.48 12.73 -1.25
N ILE A 60 13.23 14.01 -0.99
CA ILE A 60 12.98 14.53 0.36
C ILE A 60 11.53 14.19 0.75
N GLU A 61 11.32 13.48 1.87
CA GLU A 61 9.99 13.32 2.49
C GLU A 61 9.69 14.44 3.47
N SER A 62 10.67 14.88 4.26
CA SER A 62 10.55 16.01 5.18
C SER A 62 11.89 16.75 5.23
N ARG A 63 11.85 18.07 5.43
CA ARG A 63 13.05 18.89 5.66
C ARG A 63 13.39 19.07 7.15
N ASN A 64 12.44 18.78 8.05
CA ASN A 64 12.65 18.88 9.49
C ASN A 64 11.91 17.76 10.27
N PRO A 65 12.62 16.75 10.78
CA PRO A 65 14.03 16.46 10.47
C PRO A 65 14.19 16.12 8.98
N LEU A 66 15.40 16.30 8.41
CA LEU A 66 15.66 15.98 7.01
C LEU A 66 15.55 14.47 6.80
N LYS A 67 14.47 14.02 6.15
CA LYS A 67 14.25 12.62 5.82
C LYS A 67 14.26 12.43 4.32
N VAL A 68 15.10 11.51 3.85
CA VAL A 68 15.28 11.23 2.42
C VAL A 68 14.94 9.78 2.09
N TRP A 69 14.52 9.56 0.85
CA TRP A 69 14.23 8.26 0.25
C TRP A 69 15.05 8.04 -1.01
N TRP A 70 15.40 6.78 -1.26
CA TRP A 70 15.96 6.31 -2.54
C TRP A 70 15.64 4.83 -2.71
N ILE A 71 15.91 4.28 -3.90
CA ILE A 71 15.83 2.83 -4.14
C ILE A 71 17.26 2.26 -4.16
N LEU A 72 17.49 1.18 -3.43
CA LEU A 72 18.67 0.34 -3.63
C LEU A 72 18.53 -0.42 -4.93
N ASP A 73 19.01 0.18 -6.02
CA ASP A 73 18.89 -0.33 -7.39
C ASP A 73 20.00 -1.34 -7.76
N ARG A 74 20.39 -2.17 -6.80
CA ARG A 74 21.34 -3.24 -7.03
C ARG A 74 21.08 -4.41 -6.11
N LYS A 75 21.54 -5.58 -6.54
CA LYS A 75 21.63 -6.75 -5.69
C LYS A 75 22.74 -6.55 -4.65
N LEU A 76 22.40 -6.70 -3.37
CA LEU A 76 23.34 -6.91 -2.27
C LEU A 76 23.09 -8.28 -1.66
N ASN A 77 24.10 -9.14 -1.67
CA ASN A 77 24.06 -10.42 -0.95
C ASN A 77 24.10 -10.18 0.57
N PRO A 78 23.70 -11.17 1.39
CA PRO A 78 23.85 -11.09 2.84
C PRO A 78 25.25 -10.62 3.27
N ASN A 79 25.28 -9.78 4.30
CA ASN A 79 26.47 -9.16 4.90
C ASN A 79 27.26 -8.20 3.97
N GLN A 80 26.80 -7.94 2.75
CA GLN A 80 27.36 -6.89 1.92
C GLN A 80 26.86 -5.51 2.35
N MET A 81 27.60 -4.48 1.94
CA MET A 81 27.23 -3.09 2.17
C MET A 81 27.41 -2.25 0.90
N GLN A 82 26.65 -1.16 0.82
CA GLN A 82 26.76 -0.15 -0.21
C GLN A 82 26.85 1.23 0.44
N THR A 83 27.78 2.07 -0.03
CA THR A 83 27.91 3.45 0.45
C THR A 83 27.44 4.44 -0.61
N PHE A 84 26.81 5.51 -0.16
CA PHE A 84 26.32 6.62 -0.96
C PHE A 84 26.89 7.95 -0.43
N GLU A 85 27.08 8.91 -1.33
CA GLU A 85 27.47 10.29 -1.01
C GLU A 85 26.26 11.20 -1.26
N LEU A 86 25.77 11.85 -0.21
CA LEU A 86 24.68 12.82 -0.27
C LEU A 86 25.25 14.23 -0.29
N ALA A 87 24.80 15.04 -1.24
CA ALA A 87 25.22 16.43 -1.40
C ALA A 87 24.02 17.34 -1.66
N VAL A 88 24.13 18.59 -1.24
CA VAL A 88 23.27 19.67 -1.74
C VAL A 88 23.75 20.06 -3.13
N GLY A 89 22.84 20.03 -4.09
CA GLY A 89 23.12 20.33 -5.48
C GLY A 89 21.95 20.04 -6.38
N ARG A 90 22.05 20.47 -7.64
CA ARG A 90 21.06 20.20 -8.67
C ARG A 90 21.41 18.90 -9.39
N GLU A 91 20.42 18.05 -9.59
CA GLU A 91 20.55 16.81 -10.37
C GLU A 91 21.20 17.11 -11.73
N THR A 92 22.14 16.25 -12.12
CA THR A 92 22.80 16.32 -13.43
C THR A 92 22.18 15.34 -14.42
N VAL A 93 21.35 14.42 -13.94
CA VAL A 93 20.62 13.42 -14.71
C VAL A 93 19.12 13.60 -14.48
N ALA A 94 18.33 13.58 -15.57
CA ALA A 94 16.88 13.61 -15.45
C ALA A 94 16.34 12.22 -15.08
N PHE A 95 15.59 12.13 -13.98
CA PHE A 95 14.91 10.91 -13.57
C PHE A 95 13.41 11.00 -13.85
N ARG A 96 12.79 9.87 -14.19
CA ARG A 96 11.34 9.81 -14.42
C ARG A 96 10.62 9.77 -13.07
N GLU A 97 9.54 10.52 -12.97
CA GLU A 97 8.73 10.61 -11.76
C GLU A 97 7.59 9.59 -11.73
N VAL A 98 7.12 9.30 -10.52
CA VAL A 98 5.79 8.76 -10.30
C VAL A 98 4.78 9.89 -10.43
N LEU A 99 3.91 9.79 -11.44
CA LEU A 99 2.97 10.84 -11.80
C LEU A 99 1.60 10.63 -11.15
N ILE A 100 0.91 11.74 -10.90
CA ILE A 100 -0.47 11.80 -10.43
C ILE A 100 -1.34 12.39 -11.54
N ASP A 101 -2.41 11.69 -11.87
CA ASP A 101 -3.47 12.15 -12.75
C ASP A 101 -4.78 12.18 -11.95
N LYS A 102 -5.26 13.39 -11.63
CA LYS A 102 -6.38 13.64 -10.72
C LYS A 102 -7.47 14.40 -11.45
N ASP A 103 -8.71 13.92 -11.33
CA ASP A 103 -9.92 14.67 -11.66
C ASP A 103 -10.78 14.86 -10.40
N ASP A 104 -12.05 15.24 -10.54
CA ASP A 104 -13.04 15.43 -9.47
C ASP A 104 -13.51 14.12 -8.82
N LYS A 105 -13.19 12.96 -9.41
CA LYS A 105 -13.70 11.65 -8.99
C LYS A 105 -12.62 10.74 -8.40
N ALA A 106 -11.43 10.78 -8.96
CA ALA A 106 -10.39 9.81 -8.69
C ALA A 106 -8.96 10.37 -8.82
N ILE A 107 -8.01 9.65 -8.23
CA ILE A 107 -6.57 9.81 -8.44
C ILE A 107 -6.01 8.55 -9.08
N ARG A 108 -5.28 8.71 -10.18
CA ARG A 108 -4.52 7.66 -10.88
C ARG A 108 -3.03 7.88 -10.66
N LEU A 109 -2.35 6.86 -10.12
CA LEU A 109 -0.89 6.86 -9.99
C LEU A 109 -0.28 6.16 -11.20
N LYS A 110 0.76 6.75 -11.79
CA LYS A 110 1.44 6.23 -12.97
C LYS A 110 2.95 6.18 -12.77
N VAL A 111 3.58 5.14 -13.30
CA VAL A 111 5.04 5.02 -13.40
C VAL A 111 5.37 4.79 -14.87
N PHE A 112 6.34 5.53 -15.42
CA PHE A 112 6.65 5.49 -16.86
C PHE A 112 5.41 5.73 -17.76
N ASN A 113 4.52 6.63 -17.33
CA ASN A 113 3.22 6.90 -17.97
C ASN A 113 2.26 5.69 -18.08
N ARG A 114 2.60 4.56 -17.44
CA ARG A 114 1.72 3.37 -17.32
C ARG A 114 0.94 3.46 -16.02
N LYS A 115 -0.34 3.09 -16.06
CA LYS A 115 -1.20 3.13 -14.88
C LYS A 115 -0.80 2.03 -13.90
N VAL A 116 -0.72 2.37 -12.62
CA VAL A 116 -0.44 1.41 -11.53
C VAL A 116 -1.72 1.12 -10.77
N LEU A 117 -2.35 2.17 -10.22
CA LEU A 117 -3.60 2.05 -9.48
C LEU A 117 -4.41 3.34 -9.54
N GLN A 118 -5.71 3.21 -9.25
CA GLN A 118 -6.63 4.33 -9.10
C GLN A 118 -7.34 4.27 -7.75
N TYR A 119 -7.38 5.39 -7.05
CA TYR A 119 -8.18 5.59 -5.85
C TYR A 119 -9.43 6.40 -6.21
N ASN A 120 -10.61 5.79 -6.02
CA ASN A 120 -11.90 6.46 -6.22
C ASN A 120 -12.30 7.10 -4.90
N TYR A 121 -12.18 8.42 -4.83
CA TYR A 121 -12.48 9.16 -3.61
C TYR A 121 -13.89 9.75 -3.64
N ALA A 122 -14.40 10.11 -4.82
CA ALA A 122 -15.80 10.49 -4.97
C ALA A 122 -16.70 9.24 -4.92
N THR A 123 -17.95 9.47 -4.55
CA THR A 123 -18.99 8.44 -4.54
C THR A 123 -19.32 8.03 -5.97
N ILE A 124 -19.02 6.77 -6.30
CA ILE A 124 -19.54 6.09 -7.49
C ILE A 124 -20.94 5.57 -7.17
N PRO A 125 -21.93 5.77 -8.06
CA PRO A 125 -23.29 5.26 -7.85
C PRO A 125 -23.36 3.75 -7.63
N ALA A 126 -24.43 3.30 -6.99
CA ALA A 126 -24.76 1.87 -6.96
C ALA A 126 -25.05 1.35 -8.39
N PRO A 127 -24.87 0.05 -8.65
CA PRO A 127 -25.27 -0.54 -9.93
C PRO A 127 -26.76 -0.33 -10.19
N GLU A 128 -27.13 -0.22 -11.47
CA GLU A 128 -28.52 -0.05 -11.87
C GLU A 128 -29.43 -1.15 -11.29
N GLY A 129 -30.60 -0.75 -10.77
CA GLY A 129 -31.56 -1.64 -10.14
C GLY A 129 -31.20 -2.11 -8.74
N GLN A 130 -30.09 -1.63 -8.15
CA GLN A 130 -29.70 -1.92 -6.77
C GLN A 130 -29.96 -0.73 -5.84
N SER A 131 -29.99 -1.00 -4.53
CA SER A 131 -30.13 0.03 -3.51
C SER A 131 -29.01 1.08 -3.61
N GLU A 132 -29.36 2.37 -3.52
CA GLU A 132 -28.41 3.49 -3.47
C GLU A 132 -27.41 3.37 -2.31
N LEU A 133 -27.75 2.58 -1.28
CA LEU A 133 -26.85 2.23 -0.18
C LEU A 133 -25.55 1.58 -0.67
N TYR A 134 -25.49 0.99 -1.86
CA TYR A 134 -24.26 0.46 -2.43
C TYR A 134 -23.37 1.51 -3.14
N ALA A 135 -23.76 2.79 -3.17
CA ALA A 135 -22.95 3.88 -3.72
C ALA A 135 -21.76 4.18 -2.80
N ARG A 136 -20.55 4.27 -3.36
CA ARG A 136 -19.30 4.14 -2.59
C ARG A 136 -18.16 4.99 -3.14
N GLY A 137 -17.31 5.47 -2.24
CA GLY A 137 -15.96 5.99 -2.51
C GLY A 137 -14.99 5.40 -1.48
N GLY A 138 -13.74 5.85 -1.48
CA GLY A 138 -12.75 5.42 -0.47
C GLY A 138 -12.09 4.06 -0.75
N PHE A 139 -11.99 3.64 -2.01
CA PHE A 139 -11.43 2.35 -2.39
C PHE A 139 -10.49 2.44 -3.60
N ILE A 140 -9.67 1.40 -3.79
CA ILE A 140 -8.74 1.30 -4.92
C ILE A 140 -9.35 0.39 -5.99
N HIS A 141 -9.59 0.98 -7.16
CA HIS A 141 -9.96 0.28 -8.39
C HIS A 141 -9.86 1.25 -9.58
N PRO A 142 -9.30 0.86 -10.73
CA PRO A 142 -8.56 -0.38 -10.97
C PRO A 142 -7.21 -0.43 -10.26
N VAL A 143 -6.70 -1.65 -10.05
CA VAL A 143 -5.25 -1.91 -10.03
C VAL A 143 -4.90 -2.56 -11.36
N TRP A 144 -3.83 -2.07 -12.00
CA TRP A 144 -3.35 -2.56 -13.29
C TRP A 144 -2.09 -3.41 -13.10
N ALA A 145 -2.04 -4.55 -13.78
CA ALA A 145 -0.79 -5.25 -14.06
C ALA A 145 0.10 -4.39 -14.97
N PRO A 146 1.43 -4.64 -15.02
CA PRO A 146 2.28 -3.91 -15.95
C PRO A 146 1.76 -4.05 -17.40
N ASP A 147 1.31 -5.21 -17.84
CA ASP A 147 0.78 -5.47 -19.18
C ASP A 147 -0.49 -4.68 -19.55
N GLY A 148 -1.08 -3.97 -18.58
CA GLY A 148 -2.24 -3.10 -18.71
C GLY A 148 -3.55 -3.75 -18.27
N GLU A 149 -3.55 -5.02 -17.86
CA GLU A 149 -4.76 -5.73 -17.46
C GLU A 149 -5.23 -5.35 -16.05
N VAL A 150 -6.54 -5.26 -15.86
CA VAL A 150 -7.15 -4.90 -14.58
C VAL A 150 -7.28 -6.14 -13.70
N LEU A 151 -6.69 -6.09 -12.50
CA LEU A 151 -6.65 -7.23 -11.57
C LEU A 151 -7.73 -7.19 -10.48
N THR A 152 -8.43 -6.07 -10.33
CA THR A 152 -9.48 -5.87 -9.32
C THR A 152 -10.87 -5.81 -9.94
N ALA A 153 -11.92 -6.23 -9.21
CA ALA A 153 -13.31 -5.97 -9.58
C ALA A 153 -14.07 -5.23 -8.47
N ILE A 154 -15.12 -4.50 -8.87
CA ILE A 154 -16.04 -3.80 -7.96
C ILE A 154 -17.48 -4.22 -8.24
N GLN A 155 -18.30 -4.16 -7.20
CA GLN A 155 -19.75 -4.39 -7.22
C GLN A 155 -20.20 -5.59 -8.09
N PRO A 156 -19.55 -6.76 -7.98
CA PRO A 156 -19.97 -7.92 -8.76
C PRO A 156 -21.39 -8.35 -8.35
N LYS A 157 -22.10 -9.01 -9.26
CA LYS A 157 -23.53 -9.34 -9.09
C LYS A 157 -23.83 -10.19 -7.86
N ASP A 158 -22.85 -10.95 -7.38
CA ASP A 158 -22.95 -11.77 -6.17
C ASP A 158 -22.77 -10.94 -4.88
N HIS A 159 -21.96 -9.88 -4.90
CA HIS A 159 -21.58 -9.10 -3.71
C HIS A 159 -21.36 -7.62 -4.04
N PHE A 160 -22.44 -6.83 -4.15
CA PHE A 160 -22.37 -5.40 -4.49
C PHE A 160 -21.54 -4.52 -3.54
N HIS A 161 -21.21 -4.99 -2.34
CA HIS A 161 -20.38 -4.26 -1.37
C HIS A 161 -18.87 -4.48 -1.55
N HIS A 162 -18.43 -5.36 -2.48
CA HIS A 162 -17.02 -5.59 -2.78
C HIS A 162 -16.44 -4.51 -3.70
N LEU A 163 -15.27 -3.95 -3.37
CA LEU A 163 -14.76 -2.74 -4.00
C LEU A 163 -13.24 -2.77 -4.24
N GLY A 164 -12.76 -3.71 -5.07
CA GLY A 164 -11.36 -3.76 -5.48
C GLY A 164 -10.42 -4.03 -4.31
N ILE A 165 -9.75 -2.99 -3.78
CA ILE A 165 -9.02 -3.05 -2.51
C ILE A 165 -9.57 -1.98 -1.55
N TRP A 166 -9.96 -2.39 -0.35
CA TRP A 166 -10.62 -1.54 0.65
C TRP A 166 -10.50 -2.14 2.06
N ASN A 167 -10.95 -1.42 3.09
CA ASN A 167 -10.95 -1.90 4.49
C ASN A 167 -12.38 -2.15 5.02
N PRO A 168 -12.99 -3.34 4.82
CA PRO A 168 -14.37 -3.59 5.28
C PRO A 168 -14.46 -3.86 6.79
N TRP A 169 -14.56 -2.82 7.61
CA TRP A 169 -14.94 -2.98 9.02
C TRP A 169 -16.45 -3.22 9.15
N THR A 170 -16.84 -4.50 9.13
CA THR A 170 -18.24 -4.92 8.96
C THR A 170 -18.99 -5.28 10.23
N LEU A 171 -18.27 -5.42 11.35
CA LEU A 171 -18.90 -5.59 12.65
C LEU A 171 -18.13 -4.77 13.68
N ALA A 172 -18.69 -3.64 14.07
CA ALA A 172 -18.16 -2.78 15.11
C ALA A 172 -19.25 -2.46 16.16
N GLU A 173 -18.82 -2.09 17.36
CA GLU A 173 -19.66 -1.49 18.38
C GLU A 173 -19.17 -0.07 18.67
N PHE A 174 -20.09 0.89 18.65
CA PHE A 174 -19.83 2.29 18.96
C PHE A 174 -20.99 2.84 19.79
N GLU A 175 -20.70 3.32 21.00
CA GLU A 175 -21.70 3.86 21.93
C GLU A 175 -22.90 2.92 22.16
N GLY A 176 -22.61 1.63 22.34
CA GLY A 176 -23.60 0.57 22.59
C GLY A 176 -24.41 0.15 21.36
N ARG A 177 -24.06 0.64 20.15
CA ARG A 177 -24.74 0.28 18.89
C ARG A 177 -23.82 -0.56 18.01
N THR A 178 -24.38 -1.60 17.40
CA THR A 178 -23.69 -2.36 16.35
C THR A 178 -23.72 -1.59 15.04
N VAL A 179 -22.55 -1.32 14.47
CA VAL A 179 -22.38 -0.60 13.20
C VAL A 179 -21.62 -1.48 12.22
N ASP A 180 -22.16 -1.60 11.01
CA ASP A 180 -21.45 -2.12 9.85
C ASP A 180 -21.09 -0.92 8.97
N PHE A 181 -19.80 -0.58 8.87
CA PHE A 181 -19.37 0.59 8.10
C PHE A 181 -19.36 0.31 6.58
N TRP A 182 -19.49 -0.94 6.15
CA TRP A 182 -19.25 -1.33 4.76
C TRP A 182 -20.37 -2.09 4.06
N ASN A 183 -20.99 -3.10 4.68
CA ASN A 183 -22.14 -3.80 4.10
C ASN A 183 -23.42 -3.01 4.36
N LEU A 184 -23.76 -2.15 3.41
CA LEU A 184 -24.81 -1.17 3.66
C LEU A 184 -26.23 -1.65 3.50
N LYS A 185 -26.46 -2.96 3.38
CA LYS A 185 -27.82 -3.48 3.26
C LYS A 185 -28.71 -3.03 4.43
N ASP A 186 -28.12 -2.93 5.63
CA ASP A 186 -28.81 -2.51 6.84
C ASP A 186 -28.81 -0.99 7.05
N GLY A 187 -28.05 -0.23 6.26
CA GLY A 187 -27.94 1.24 6.36
C GLY A 187 -27.49 1.75 7.74
N LYS A 188 -26.70 0.95 8.48
CA LYS A 188 -26.25 1.28 9.85
C LYS A 188 -25.05 2.22 9.87
N GLY A 189 -24.10 2.01 8.96
CA GLY A 189 -22.91 2.84 8.87
C GLY A 189 -22.54 3.16 7.43
N THR A 190 -21.46 3.90 7.26
CA THR A 190 -20.82 4.11 5.95
C THR A 190 -19.39 4.62 6.11
N VAL A 191 -18.64 4.67 5.02
CA VAL A 191 -17.35 5.35 4.93
C VAL A 191 -17.46 6.51 3.93
N LYS A 192 -17.05 7.71 4.35
CA LYS A 192 -17.02 8.91 3.49
C LYS A 192 -15.60 9.45 3.39
N PHE A 193 -15.16 9.77 2.18
CA PHE A 193 -13.95 10.55 1.95
C PHE A 193 -14.12 11.97 2.51
N ALA A 194 -13.10 12.49 3.19
CA ALA A 194 -13.13 13.79 3.85
C ALA A 194 -12.02 14.75 3.40
N GLY A 195 -11.16 14.35 2.45
CA GLY A 195 -10.11 15.20 1.89
C GLY A 195 -8.78 14.49 1.70
N PHE A 196 -7.87 15.16 0.98
CA PHE A 196 -6.47 14.74 0.89
C PHE A 196 -5.64 15.60 1.85
N ASP A 197 -4.88 14.95 2.73
CA ASP A 197 -3.88 15.61 3.56
C ASP A 197 -2.65 16.00 2.72
N SER A 198 -2.29 15.16 1.75
CA SER A 198 -1.14 15.39 0.87
C SER A 198 -1.24 14.62 -0.43
N LEU A 199 -0.69 15.19 -1.50
CA LEU A 199 -0.35 14.52 -2.76
C LEU A 199 1.16 14.61 -2.95
N THR A 200 1.78 13.56 -3.45
CA THR A 200 3.24 13.51 -3.63
C THR A 200 3.58 13.01 -5.03
N ILE A 201 4.36 13.81 -5.75
CA ILE A 201 5.04 13.45 -7.00
C ILE A 201 6.53 13.43 -6.69
N GLY A 202 7.26 12.51 -7.31
CA GLY A 202 8.71 12.48 -7.18
C GLY A 202 9.37 11.33 -7.92
N THR A 203 10.69 11.40 -7.99
CA THR A 203 11.55 10.49 -8.77
C THR A 203 11.70 9.12 -8.13
N VAL A 204 11.55 9.02 -6.80
CA VAL A 204 11.66 7.77 -6.02
C VAL A 204 10.28 7.19 -5.72
N TYR A 205 9.33 8.03 -5.32
CA TYR A 205 7.96 7.61 -5.05
C TYR A 205 6.95 8.72 -5.29
N GLY A 206 5.71 8.31 -5.54
CA GLY A 206 4.54 9.19 -5.56
C GLY A 206 3.35 8.55 -4.86
N GLY A 207 2.31 9.32 -4.59
CA GLY A 207 1.15 8.81 -3.86
C GLY A 207 0.31 9.89 -3.20
N PHE A 208 -0.48 9.48 -2.21
CA PHE A 208 -1.40 10.37 -1.51
C PHE A 208 -1.63 9.93 -0.08
N LYS A 209 -2.17 10.85 0.72
CA LYS A 209 -2.75 10.58 2.03
C LYS A 209 -4.17 11.13 2.03
N ALA A 210 -5.16 10.24 2.16
CA ALA A 210 -6.57 10.57 2.18
C ALA A 210 -7.15 10.38 3.58
N LEU A 211 -8.03 11.28 4.01
CA LEU A 211 -8.83 11.11 5.21
C LEU A 211 -10.18 10.46 4.84
N GLN A 212 -10.51 9.38 5.53
CA GLN A 212 -11.79 8.70 5.46
C GLN A 212 -12.47 8.71 6.84
N LYS A 213 -13.79 8.82 6.86
CA LYS A 213 -14.60 8.83 8.08
C LYS A 213 -15.52 7.63 8.09
N HIS A 214 -15.40 6.79 9.11
CA HIS A 214 -16.31 5.69 9.39
C HIS A 214 -17.43 6.22 10.28
N ILE A 215 -18.66 6.17 9.78
CA ILE A 215 -19.80 6.91 10.31
C ILE A 215 -20.90 5.94 10.74
N ASP A 216 -21.43 6.16 11.94
CA ASP A 216 -22.71 5.61 12.41
C ASP A 216 -23.85 6.49 11.88
N LEU A 217 -24.69 5.94 11.01
CA LEU A 217 -25.81 6.64 10.39
C LEU A 217 -27.08 6.64 11.26
N LYS A 218 -27.06 5.90 12.38
CA LYS A 218 -28.22 5.67 13.25
C LYS A 218 -28.03 6.26 14.65
N ALA A 219 -27.02 7.09 14.86
CA ALA A 219 -26.85 7.80 16.12
C ALA A 219 -28.05 8.75 16.39
N PRO A 220 -28.46 8.93 17.66
CA PRO A 220 -29.71 9.63 18.01
C PRO A 220 -29.81 11.08 17.53
N GLU A 221 -28.67 11.79 17.45
CA GLU A 221 -28.59 13.20 17.09
C GLU A 221 -28.23 13.41 15.60
N GLY A 222 -28.33 12.35 14.78
CA GLY A 222 -27.90 12.34 13.38
C GLY A 222 -26.59 11.60 13.18
N GLU A 223 -26.07 11.60 11.94
CA GLU A 223 -24.84 10.89 11.59
C GLU A 223 -23.67 11.26 12.53
N LYS A 224 -22.98 10.27 13.08
CA LYS A 224 -21.84 10.48 13.98
C LYS A 224 -20.61 9.72 13.50
N THR A 225 -19.47 10.41 13.40
CA THR A 225 -18.21 9.76 13.02
C THR A 225 -17.66 8.96 14.21
N ALA A 226 -17.36 7.69 13.99
CA ALA A 226 -16.77 6.79 14.97
C ALA A 226 -15.24 6.72 14.83
N ILE A 227 -14.73 6.61 13.59
CA ILE A 227 -13.29 6.48 13.30
C ILE A 227 -12.90 7.50 12.23
N ASN A 228 -11.79 8.21 12.48
CA ASN A 228 -11.02 8.89 11.44
C ASN A 228 -9.90 7.96 10.96
N GLU A 229 -9.87 7.66 9.66
CA GLU A 229 -8.87 6.81 9.03
C GLU A 229 -8.03 7.64 8.05
N GLN A 230 -6.72 7.74 8.30
CA GLN A 230 -5.76 8.22 7.32
C GLN A 230 -5.28 7.05 6.46
N PHE A 231 -5.70 7.04 5.20
CA PHE A 231 -5.36 6.04 4.19
C PHE A 231 -4.26 6.58 3.29
N LYS A 232 -3.02 6.11 3.50
CA LYS A 232 -1.82 6.54 2.79
C LYS A 232 -1.38 5.49 1.77
N ILE A 233 -1.24 5.91 0.52
CA ILE A 233 -0.70 5.11 -0.58
C ILE A 233 0.64 5.70 -1.02
N ARG A 234 1.64 4.83 -1.20
CA ARG A 234 2.95 5.17 -1.76
C ARG A 234 3.34 4.17 -2.83
N VAL A 235 3.43 4.61 -4.07
CA VAL A 235 3.95 3.83 -5.21
C VAL A 235 5.42 4.18 -5.41
N PHE A 236 6.28 3.16 -5.47
CA PHE A 236 7.71 3.33 -5.68
C PHE A 236 8.06 3.20 -7.16
N ASN A 237 8.95 4.08 -7.62
CA ASN A 237 9.65 3.91 -8.88
C ASN A 237 10.87 3.02 -8.67
N ILE A 238 10.70 1.70 -8.77
CA ILE A 238 11.78 0.73 -8.57
C ILE A 238 12.72 0.57 -9.80
N GLY A 239 12.72 1.53 -10.72
CA GLY A 239 13.74 1.65 -11.77
C GLY A 239 13.81 0.47 -12.74
N GLU A 240 12.71 -0.27 -12.93
CA GLU A 240 12.68 -1.32 -13.94
C GLU A 240 12.50 -0.74 -15.34
N ALA A 241 12.88 -1.53 -16.36
CA ALA A 241 12.46 -1.29 -17.73
C ALA A 241 10.92 -1.25 -17.81
N GLU A 242 10.36 -0.87 -18.96
CA GLU A 242 8.92 -0.77 -19.19
C GLU A 242 8.12 -2.09 -19.00
N SER A 243 8.70 -3.15 -18.43
CA SER A 243 8.05 -4.46 -18.17
C SER A 243 8.18 -4.96 -16.72
N GLY A 244 8.68 -4.14 -15.79
CA GLY A 244 8.85 -4.56 -14.39
C GLY A 244 7.59 -4.56 -13.52
N PRO A 245 7.59 -5.25 -12.35
CA PRO A 245 6.52 -5.17 -11.36
C PRO A 245 6.28 -3.76 -10.84
N TRP A 246 5.07 -3.57 -10.30
CA TRP A 246 4.72 -2.41 -9.50
C TRP A 246 4.88 -2.72 -8.02
N LEU A 247 5.56 -1.85 -7.28
CA LEU A 247 5.70 -1.97 -5.83
C LEU A 247 5.08 -0.76 -5.13
N TRP A 248 4.23 -1.01 -4.15
CA TRP A 248 3.57 0.06 -3.42
C TRP A 248 3.22 -0.35 -1.99
N GLU A 249 2.96 0.63 -1.16
CA GLU A 249 2.61 0.48 0.25
C GLU A 249 1.27 1.11 0.58
N ILE A 250 0.60 0.51 1.55
CA ILE A 250 -0.64 0.96 2.16
C ILE A 250 -0.38 1.14 3.65
N ASN A 251 -0.66 2.33 4.19
CA ASN A 251 -0.78 2.52 5.63
C ASN A 251 -2.20 3.03 5.93
N SER A 252 -2.94 2.28 6.73
CA SER A 252 -4.24 2.69 7.28
C SER A 252 -4.04 3.00 8.75
N THR A 253 -4.17 4.28 9.12
CA THR A 253 -4.06 4.74 10.51
C THR A 253 -5.43 5.18 11.01
N MET A 254 -5.98 4.46 11.97
CA MET A 254 -7.28 4.68 12.58
C MET A 254 -7.15 5.35 13.95
N GLN A 255 -8.05 6.29 14.23
CA GLN A 255 -8.21 6.96 15.51
C GLN A 255 -9.72 7.11 15.81
N CYS A 256 -10.12 6.96 17.07
CA CYS A 256 -11.47 7.33 17.48
C CYS A 256 -11.73 8.80 17.15
N ALA A 257 -12.88 9.11 16.57
CA ALA A 257 -13.27 10.47 16.22
C ALA A 257 -13.94 11.24 17.36
N SER A 258 -14.05 10.62 18.55
CA SER A 258 -14.65 11.17 19.76
C SER A 258 -14.02 10.52 21.01
N GLU A 259 -14.47 10.94 22.20
CA GLU A 259 -14.11 10.32 23.49
C GLU A 259 -14.72 8.92 23.71
N SER A 260 -15.59 8.46 22.81
CA SER A 260 -16.16 7.11 22.89
C SER A 260 -15.25 6.11 22.17
N PRO A 261 -14.93 4.96 22.80
CA PRO A 261 -14.15 3.91 22.14
C PRO A 261 -14.94 3.24 21.01
N VAL A 262 -14.22 2.60 20.10
CA VAL A 262 -14.81 1.76 19.04
C VAL A 262 -14.28 0.35 19.18
N LEU A 263 -15.17 -0.63 19.35
CA LEU A 263 -14.79 -2.04 19.41
C LEU A 263 -15.01 -2.67 18.04
N LEU A 264 -13.93 -3.01 17.35
CA LEU A 264 -14.00 -3.86 16.16
C LEU A 264 -14.19 -5.30 16.63
N LYS A 265 -15.34 -5.90 16.36
CA LYS A 265 -15.71 -7.22 16.88
C LYS A 265 -15.03 -8.33 16.10
N GLU A 266 -14.83 -9.46 16.77
CA GLU A 266 -14.46 -10.72 16.14
C GLU A 266 -15.43 -11.04 15.01
N TYR A 267 -14.91 -11.15 13.79
CA TYR A 267 -15.73 -11.42 12.62
C TYR A 267 -14.93 -12.07 11.49
N ARG A 268 -15.63 -12.85 10.65
CA ARG A 268 -15.02 -13.66 9.58
C ARG A 268 -14.15 -12.88 8.57
N TYR A 269 -14.33 -11.55 8.43
CA TYR A 269 -13.48 -10.65 7.65
C TYR A 269 -13.54 -9.20 8.17
N GLY A 270 -12.45 -8.45 8.02
CA GLY A 270 -12.25 -7.06 8.46
C GLY A 270 -10.80 -6.64 8.16
N GLY A 271 -10.44 -5.36 8.06
CA GLY A 271 -9.06 -4.98 7.65
C GLY A 271 -8.83 -5.03 6.14
N LEU A 272 -7.62 -5.23 5.61
CA LEU A 272 -7.35 -5.05 4.17
C LEU A 272 -7.99 -6.14 3.30
N GLY A 273 -9.02 -5.80 2.53
CA GLY A 273 -9.74 -6.69 1.61
C GLY A 273 -9.33 -6.52 0.14
N TYR A 274 -9.48 -7.59 -0.63
CA TYR A 274 -9.21 -7.67 -2.07
C TYR A 274 -10.26 -8.53 -2.78
N ARG A 275 -10.87 -7.95 -3.82
CA ARG A 275 -11.71 -8.65 -4.79
C ARG A 275 -11.02 -8.62 -6.15
N ALA A 276 -10.64 -9.80 -6.65
CA ALA A 276 -9.98 -9.87 -7.95
C ALA A 276 -10.95 -9.71 -9.13
N THR A 277 -10.37 -9.54 -10.31
CA THR A 277 -11.07 -9.51 -11.60
C THR A 277 -12.03 -10.69 -11.78
N GLN A 278 -13.16 -10.43 -12.45
CA GLN A 278 -14.19 -11.44 -12.74
C GLN A 278 -13.69 -12.54 -13.70
N LYS A 279 -12.58 -12.30 -14.40
CA LYS A 279 -11.94 -13.32 -15.25
C LYS A 279 -11.39 -14.50 -14.45
N TRP A 280 -11.17 -14.33 -13.14
CA TRP A 280 -10.54 -15.34 -12.29
C TRP A 280 -11.57 -16.16 -11.51
N ASN A 281 -11.40 -17.46 -11.57
CA ASN A 281 -12.27 -18.46 -10.95
C ASN A 281 -11.42 -19.54 -10.28
N THR A 282 -12.06 -20.50 -9.61
CA THR A 282 -11.34 -21.57 -8.89
C THR A 282 -10.38 -22.35 -9.78
N ALA A 283 -10.74 -22.61 -11.04
CA ALA A 283 -9.98 -23.48 -11.94
C ALA A 283 -8.77 -22.79 -12.61
N ASN A 284 -8.79 -21.47 -12.76
CA ASN A 284 -7.74 -20.74 -13.50
C ASN A 284 -6.85 -19.83 -12.63
N SER A 285 -7.21 -19.63 -11.36
CA SER A 285 -6.47 -18.78 -10.43
C SER A 285 -5.79 -19.59 -9.33
N GLU A 286 -4.74 -19.01 -8.77
CA GLU A 286 -3.88 -19.62 -7.77
C GLU A 286 -3.78 -18.71 -6.56
N ILE A 287 -3.82 -19.32 -5.38
CA ILE A 287 -3.59 -18.66 -4.09
C ILE A 287 -2.50 -19.47 -3.39
N LEU A 288 -1.47 -18.80 -2.88
CA LEU A 288 -0.38 -19.41 -2.14
C LEU A 288 0.04 -18.50 -0.99
N THR A 289 0.04 -19.00 0.24
CA THR A 289 0.48 -18.24 1.43
C THR A 289 1.94 -18.53 1.78
N SER A 290 2.50 -17.70 2.67
CA SER A 290 3.84 -17.93 3.24
C SER A 290 4.03 -19.28 3.93
N GLU A 291 2.94 -19.89 4.40
CA GLU A 291 2.96 -21.18 5.08
C GLU A 291 2.80 -22.36 4.09
N GLY A 292 2.89 -22.09 2.78
CA GLY A 292 2.69 -23.10 1.73
C GLY A 292 1.25 -23.54 1.55
N LYS A 293 0.29 -22.81 2.14
CA LYS A 293 -1.15 -23.10 2.03
C LYS A 293 -1.69 -22.64 0.68
N LYS A 294 -2.58 -23.45 0.13
CA LYS A 294 -3.29 -23.18 -1.13
C LYS A 294 -4.72 -22.76 -0.83
N ARG A 295 -5.48 -22.39 -1.86
CA ARG A 295 -6.88 -21.94 -1.74
C ARG A 295 -7.71 -22.81 -0.81
N GLU A 296 -7.57 -24.13 -0.92
CA GLU A 296 -8.36 -25.13 -0.21
C GLU A 296 -8.19 -25.05 1.31
N ASP A 297 -7.01 -24.65 1.78
CA ASP A 297 -6.62 -24.71 3.19
C ASP A 297 -6.07 -23.39 3.73
N SER A 298 -6.27 -22.27 3.03
CA SER A 298 -5.79 -20.93 3.45
C SER A 298 -6.73 -20.18 4.38
N ASP A 299 -8.05 -20.45 4.35
CA ASP A 299 -8.99 -19.66 5.14
C ASP A 299 -8.79 -19.85 6.65
N GLY A 300 -8.69 -18.74 7.38
CA GLY A 300 -8.42 -18.74 8.82
C GLY A 300 -6.99 -19.03 9.21
N THR A 301 -6.13 -19.42 8.27
CA THR A 301 -4.70 -19.54 8.53
C THR A 301 -4.05 -18.17 8.68
N ARG A 302 -2.87 -18.15 9.27
CA ARG A 302 -2.04 -16.96 9.45
C ARG A 302 -0.86 -17.04 8.50
N GLY A 303 -0.43 -15.91 7.96
CA GLY A 303 0.71 -15.87 7.07
C GLY A 303 1.27 -14.46 6.91
N LYS A 304 2.55 -14.40 6.57
CA LYS A 304 3.31 -13.18 6.34
C LYS A 304 2.90 -12.47 5.05
N TRP A 305 2.58 -13.28 4.04
CA TRP A 305 2.21 -12.84 2.72
C TRP A 305 1.28 -13.83 2.03
N CYS A 306 0.58 -13.36 1.00
CA CYS A 306 -0.31 -14.14 0.15
C CYS A 306 -0.11 -13.74 -1.32
N LEU A 307 0.22 -14.72 -2.16
CA LEU A 307 0.31 -14.61 -3.61
C LEU A 307 -1.02 -15.00 -4.23
N ILE A 308 -1.55 -14.15 -5.11
CA ILE A 308 -2.78 -14.41 -5.85
C ILE A 308 -2.52 -14.09 -7.32
N SER A 309 -2.74 -15.06 -8.21
CA SER A 309 -2.50 -14.87 -9.64
C SER A 309 -3.49 -15.62 -10.52
N GLY A 310 -3.63 -15.19 -11.77
CA GLY A 310 -4.53 -15.78 -12.74
C GLY A 310 -4.21 -15.31 -14.16
N PRO A 311 -4.89 -15.87 -15.17
CA PRO A 311 -4.64 -15.50 -16.56
C PRO A 311 -4.96 -14.03 -16.83
N THR A 312 -4.22 -13.44 -17.76
CA THR A 312 -4.54 -12.17 -18.43
C THR A 312 -4.76 -12.42 -19.92
N GLU A 313 -5.20 -11.43 -20.69
CA GLU A 313 -5.33 -11.58 -22.15
C GLU A 313 -4.00 -11.94 -22.82
N LYS A 314 -2.87 -11.50 -22.26
CA LYS A 314 -1.53 -11.72 -22.82
C LYS A 314 -0.82 -12.93 -22.22
N ALA A 315 -0.97 -13.15 -20.91
CA ALA A 315 -0.29 -14.24 -20.21
C ALA A 315 -0.91 -14.50 -18.83
N ARG A 316 -0.17 -14.18 -17.76
CA ARG A 316 -0.54 -14.35 -16.36
C ARG A 316 0.00 -13.15 -15.60
N ALA A 317 -0.76 -12.68 -14.64
CA ALA A 317 -0.35 -11.65 -13.71
C ALA A 317 -0.92 -11.92 -12.32
N GLY A 318 -0.39 -11.23 -11.33
CA GLY A 318 -0.78 -11.44 -9.95
C GLY A 318 -0.43 -10.30 -9.03
N MET A 319 -0.89 -10.44 -7.81
CA MET A 319 -0.60 -9.55 -6.70
C MET A 319 -0.05 -10.37 -5.53
N LEU A 320 1.05 -9.90 -4.96
CA LEU A 320 1.56 -10.31 -3.66
C LEU A 320 1.08 -9.28 -2.64
N PHE A 321 0.37 -9.74 -1.62
CA PHE A 321 0.03 -8.94 -0.44
C PHE A 321 0.93 -9.33 0.72
N VAL A 322 1.56 -8.34 1.36
CA VAL A 322 2.56 -8.54 2.42
C VAL A 322 2.13 -7.78 3.67
N GLY A 323 1.95 -8.49 4.79
CA GLY A 323 1.63 -7.91 6.09
C GLY A 323 2.89 -7.57 6.90
N HIS A 324 2.87 -6.44 7.60
CA HIS A 324 3.98 -6.02 8.47
C HIS A 324 3.89 -6.72 9.84
N PRO A 325 5.00 -7.20 10.44
CA PRO A 325 5.00 -7.87 11.75
C PRO A 325 4.53 -6.98 12.91
N GLY A 326 4.55 -5.66 12.72
CA GLY A 326 4.03 -4.68 13.67
C GLY A 326 2.53 -4.39 13.57
N ASN A 327 1.78 -5.05 12.68
CA ASN A 327 0.33 -4.91 12.62
C ASN A 327 -0.34 -5.57 13.85
N TYR A 328 -1.52 -5.10 14.22
CA TYR A 328 -2.30 -5.78 15.26
C TYR A 328 -2.62 -7.21 14.82
N ASN A 329 -2.47 -8.16 15.75
CA ASN A 329 -2.68 -9.59 15.51
C ASN A 329 -1.77 -10.21 14.41
N ALA A 330 -0.59 -9.61 14.14
CA ALA A 330 0.36 -10.13 13.15
C ALA A 330 1.03 -11.47 13.57
N PRO A 331 1.31 -12.39 12.62
CA PRO A 331 0.77 -12.43 11.26
C PRO A 331 -0.75 -12.55 11.29
N GLU A 332 -1.43 -11.65 10.57
CA GLU A 332 -2.88 -11.51 10.62
C GLU A 332 -3.56 -12.79 10.10
N PRO A 333 -4.64 -13.27 10.74
CA PRO A 333 -5.47 -14.32 10.14
C PRO A 333 -5.97 -13.88 8.77
N MET A 334 -6.06 -14.80 7.82
CA MET A 334 -6.53 -14.51 6.47
C MET A 334 -7.99 -14.94 6.32
N ARG A 335 -8.75 -14.18 5.53
CA ARG A 335 -9.97 -14.69 4.90
C ARG A 335 -9.68 -14.98 3.44
N VAL A 336 -9.80 -16.24 3.05
CA VAL A 336 -9.70 -16.70 1.66
C VAL A 336 -10.98 -17.42 1.31
N TRP A 337 -11.53 -17.17 0.12
CA TRP A 337 -12.71 -17.90 -0.32
C TRP A 337 -12.36 -19.36 -0.71
N PRO A 338 -13.09 -20.36 -0.17
CA PRO A 338 -12.88 -21.76 -0.51
C PRO A 338 -13.23 -22.04 -1.99
N PRO A 339 -12.82 -23.21 -2.54
CA PRO A 339 -13.01 -23.56 -3.95
C PRO A 339 -14.46 -23.47 -4.47
N ASP A 340 -15.45 -23.72 -3.63
CA ASP A 340 -16.88 -23.75 -3.96
C ASP A 340 -17.61 -22.42 -3.68
N ALA A 341 -16.94 -21.44 -3.05
CA ALA A 341 -17.51 -20.12 -2.85
C ALA A 341 -17.94 -19.48 -4.18
N ASN A 342 -19.09 -18.81 -4.16
CA ASN A 342 -19.74 -18.28 -5.37
C ASN A 342 -19.89 -19.31 -6.51
N GLY A 343 -20.09 -20.59 -6.17
CA GLY A 343 -20.18 -21.69 -7.14
C GLY A 343 -18.89 -21.88 -7.96
N GLY A 344 -17.75 -21.45 -7.43
CA GLY A 344 -16.44 -21.48 -8.07
C GLY A 344 -16.23 -20.43 -9.18
N LYS A 345 -17.22 -19.58 -9.47
CA LYS A 345 -17.17 -18.52 -10.50
C LYS A 345 -16.77 -17.19 -9.89
N GLU A 346 -15.97 -16.38 -10.60
CA GLU A 346 -15.48 -15.08 -10.09
C GLU A 346 -14.93 -15.18 -8.65
N ASN A 347 -14.30 -16.33 -8.36
CA ASN A 347 -14.13 -16.83 -7.01
C ASN A 347 -12.74 -16.47 -6.48
N VAL A 348 -12.47 -15.18 -6.29
CA VAL A 348 -11.23 -14.72 -5.65
C VAL A 348 -11.57 -13.56 -4.72
N PHE A 349 -11.51 -13.86 -3.43
CA PHE A 349 -11.56 -12.87 -2.37
C PHE A 349 -10.47 -13.20 -1.36
N PHE A 350 -9.74 -12.17 -0.96
CA PHE A 350 -8.70 -12.25 0.05
C PHE A 350 -8.86 -11.10 1.03
N ASN A 351 -8.55 -11.33 2.29
CA ASN A 351 -8.50 -10.28 3.29
C ASN A 351 -7.47 -10.63 4.39
N PHE A 352 -6.60 -9.69 4.74
CA PHE A 352 -5.90 -9.74 6.02
C PHE A 352 -6.89 -9.28 7.09
N CYS A 353 -7.29 -10.22 7.95
CA CYS A 353 -8.33 -10.07 8.96
C CYS A 353 -7.77 -10.06 10.38
N PRO A 354 -7.31 -8.90 10.88
CA PRO A 354 -6.75 -8.80 12.23
C PRO A 354 -7.77 -9.09 13.34
N VAL A 355 -9.07 -9.09 13.02
CA VAL A 355 -10.18 -9.37 13.96
C VAL A 355 -10.83 -10.73 13.71
N LYS A 356 -10.19 -11.66 12.99
CA LYS A 356 -10.85 -12.93 12.64
C LYS A 356 -11.15 -13.82 13.86
N ASP A 357 -10.28 -13.77 14.85
CA ASP A 357 -10.28 -14.67 16.00
C ASP A 357 -10.23 -13.94 17.35
N ARG A 358 -10.46 -12.62 17.33
CA ARG A 358 -10.54 -11.76 18.53
C ARG A 358 -11.12 -10.39 18.19
N ASP A 359 -11.69 -9.76 19.21
CA ASP A 359 -12.04 -8.34 19.19
C ASP A 359 -10.77 -7.44 19.15
N TRP A 360 -10.92 -6.20 18.69
CA TRP A 360 -9.92 -5.15 18.74
C TRP A 360 -10.53 -3.83 19.21
N LEU A 361 -10.20 -3.43 20.44
CA LEU A 361 -10.65 -2.17 21.02
C LEU A 361 -9.76 -1.02 20.56
N LEU A 362 -10.39 -0.01 19.94
CA LEU A 362 -9.79 1.29 19.66
C LEU A 362 -10.20 2.25 20.79
N GLU A 363 -9.20 2.77 21.51
CA GLU A 363 -9.37 3.71 22.60
C GLU A 363 -9.14 5.15 22.09
N PRO A 364 -9.85 6.15 22.66
CA PRO A 364 -9.60 7.55 22.41
C PRO A 364 -8.12 7.93 22.64
N HIS A 365 -7.65 8.96 21.92
CA HIS A 365 -6.29 9.50 22.03
C HIS A 365 -5.15 8.54 21.61
N LYS A 366 -5.48 7.35 21.11
CA LYS A 366 -4.51 6.39 20.55
C LYS A 366 -4.61 6.33 19.02
N SER A 367 -3.51 5.93 18.39
CA SER A 367 -3.42 5.72 16.94
C SER A 367 -3.10 4.26 16.64
N TYR A 368 -3.87 3.66 15.74
CA TYR A 368 -3.78 2.26 15.39
C TYR A 368 -3.44 2.15 13.90
N THR A 369 -2.27 1.59 13.57
CA THR A 369 -1.82 1.54 12.17
C THR A 369 -1.66 0.11 11.68
N LEU A 370 -2.28 -0.19 10.53
CA LEU A 370 -2.02 -1.38 9.73
C LEU A 370 -1.19 -0.99 8.51
N LYS A 371 -0.10 -1.72 8.28
CA LYS A 371 0.88 -1.49 7.22
C LYS A 371 0.96 -2.69 6.30
N TYR A 372 0.89 -2.44 5.00
CA TYR A 372 0.97 -3.48 3.98
C TYR A 372 1.87 -3.02 2.85
N ARG A 373 2.51 -4.00 2.20
CA ARG A 373 3.22 -3.81 0.94
C ARG A 373 2.58 -4.71 -0.12
N VAL A 374 2.46 -4.19 -1.33
CA VAL A 374 1.83 -4.88 -2.46
C VAL A 374 2.80 -4.86 -3.63
N MET A 375 3.05 -6.03 -4.21
CA MET A 375 3.73 -6.15 -5.51
C MET A 375 2.75 -6.66 -6.55
N VAL A 376 2.61 -5.96 -7.67
CA VAL A 376 1.89 -6.43 -8.85
C VAL A 376 2.91 -6.92 -9.86
N PHE A 377 2.78 -8.17 -10.31
CA PHE A 377 3.78 -8.83 -11.15
C PHE A 377 3.16 -9.49 -12.38
N GLU A 378 3.99 -9.72 -13.38
CA GLU A 378 3.69 -10.57 -14.53
C GLU A 378 4.36 -11.94 -14.37
N GLY A 379 3.78 -12.96 -15.01
CA GLY A 379 4.33 -14.31 -15.01
C GLY A 379 3.85 -15.17 -13.84
N LYS A 380 4.65 -16.19 -13.52
CA LYS A 380 4.32 -17.16 -12.46
C LYS A 380 4.64 -16.58 -11.08
N PRO A 381 3.91 -16.99 -10.03
CA PRO A 381 4.28 -16.66 -8.65
C PRO A 381 5.70 -17.11 -8.33
N ASP A 382 6.47 -16.23 -7.68
CA ASP A 382 7.83 -16.50 -7.21
C ASP A 382 7.86 -16.35 -5.69
N THR A 383 7.95 -17.49 -4.99
CA THR A 383 7.97 -17.53 -3.52
C THR A 383 9.27 -17.03 -2.92
N VAL A 384 10.39 -17.16 -3.64
CA VAL A 384 11.68 -16.62 -3.22
C VAL A 384 11.63 -15.10 -3.26
N LYS A 385 11.08 -14.53 -4.34
CA LYS A 385 10.86 -13.09 -4.45
C LYS A 385 9.85 -12.58 -3.41
N ALA A 386 8.77 -13.34 -3.16
CA ALA A 386 7.79 -12.98 -2.15
C ALA A 386 8.40 -12.91 -0.74
N GLU A 387 9.20 -13.90 -0.36
CA GLU A 387 9.91 -13.87 0.92
C GLU A 387 10.93 -12.73 0.97
N GLN A 388 11.69 -12.48 -0.12
CA GLN A 388 12.60 -11.32 -0.18
C GLN A 388 11.87 -9.99 0.08
N ILE A 389 10.71 -9.78 -0.55
CA ILE A 389 9.93 -8.54 -0.36
C ILE A 389 9.41 -8.42 1.07
N TRP A 390 9.01 -9.54 1.68
CA TRP A 390 8.63 -9.55 3.10
C TRP A 390 9.82 -9.24 3.99
N GLN A 391 11.00 -9.83 3.76
CA GLN A 391 12.21 -9.54 4.54
C GLN A 391 12.64 -8.07 4.41
N ASP A 392 12.49 -7.46 3.23
CA ASP A 392 12.73 -6.03 3.01
C ASP A 392 11.75 -5.13 3.77
N PHE A 393 10.55 -5.62 4.05
CA PHE A 393 9.51 -4.84 4.72
C PHE A 393 9.49 -5.06 6.23
N ALA A 394 9.68 -6.30 6.68
CA ALA A 394 9.69 -6.71 8.07
C ALA A 394 11.03 -6.45 8.76
N ASN A 395 12.13 -6.63 8.02
CA ASN A 395 13.51 -6.50 8.51
C ASN A 395 14.29 -5.57 7.56
N PRO A 396 13.94 -4.27 7.49
CA PRO A 396 14.56 -3.34 6.55
C PRO A 396 16.08 -3.25 6.75
N PRO A 397 16.88 -3.01 5.69
CA PRO A 397 18.33 -2.87 5.79
C PRO A 397 18.75 -1.81 6.82
N GLU A 398 19.83 -2.07 7.55
CA GLU A 398 20.42 -1.09 8.46
C GLU A 398 21.03 0.05 7.63
N VAL A 399 20.68 1.29 7.96
CA VAL A 399 21.22 2.49 7.33
C VAL A 399 22.00 3.29 8.37
N MET A 400 23.29 3.45 8.14
CA MET A 400 24.16 4.30 8.96
C MET A 400 24.44 5.62 8.23
N VAL A 401 24.28 6.73 8.93
CA VAL A 401 24.53 8.07 8.37
C VAL A 401 25.72 8.69 9.08
N ARG A 402 26.69 9.17 8.30
CA ARG A 402 27.82 9.99 8.78
C ARG A 402 27.74 11.36 8.13
N VAL A 403 27.29 12.34 8.89
CA VAL A 403 27.23 13.76 8.49
C VAL A 403 28.64 14.33 8.41
N LEU A 404 28.86 15.30 7.52
CA LEU A 404 30.15 15.92 7.24
C LEU A 404 30.30 17.33 7.82
#